data_AF-A0A7G8EIQ8-F1
#
_entry.id   AF-A0A7G8EIQ8-F1
#
_cell.length_a   1.000
_cell.length_b   1.000
_cell.length_c   1.000
_cell.angle_alpha   90.00
_cell.angle_beta   90.00
_cell.angle_gamma   90.00
#
_symmetry.space_group_name_H-M   'P 1'
#
loop_
_entity.id
_entity.type
_entity.pdbx_description
1 polymer ?
#
loop_
_entity_poly.entity_id
_entity_poly.type
_entity_poly.pdbx_seq_one_letter_code
_entity_poly.pdbx_strand_id
1 'polypeptide(L)'
;MQARDWAAGNAGGSNAVFLEELCPKLRARRWRQSLHQHTNRRCIYCGCRSESIDHVLPKSRGGPSVNENCVPACLGCNGRKGDSEVFSWYRQQPFYDPRRAMAIRAWTQGEMALATRLLAWTAPPASSPAAAASLAPEGPKAGERPGDHDLVALPQASEGAEAEAPHQTRQAAGPLWRWQMAA
;
A
#
# COMPACT_ATOMS: atom_id res chain seq x y z
N MET A 1 -30.57 -59.01 37.78
CA MET A 1 -31.20 -57.73 37.39
C MET A 1 -30.15 -56.95 36.59
N GLN A 2 -30.21 -57.01 35.26
CA GLN A 2 -29.32 -56.29 34.33
C GLN A 2 -30.06 -55.07 33.79
N ALA A 3 -29.38 -53.93 33.69
CA ALA A 3 -29.58 -52.84 32.73
C ALA A 3 -28.46 -51.82 32.98
N ARG A 4 -27.27 -52.00 32.39
CA ARG A 4 -26.82 -51.56 31.05
C ARG A 4 -26.18 -50.17 31.08
N ASP A 5 -24.91 -50.21 30.69
CA ASP A 5 -24.00 -49.14 30.33
C ASP A 5 -24.62 -48.10 29.38
N TRP A 6 -24.32 -46.83 29.63
CA TRP A 6 -24.38 -45.76 28.63
C TRP A 6 -22.96 -45.29 28.34
N ALA A 7 -22.29 -46.03 27.45
CA ALA A 7 -21.11 -45.56 26.76
C ALA A 7 -21.51 -44.67 25.58
N ALA A 8 -20.72 -43.61 25.38
CA ALA A 8 -20.39 -42.97 24.10
C ALA A 8 -21.54 -42.35 23.27
N GLY A 9 -21.60 -41.02 23.29
CA GLY A 9 -22.25 -40.19 22.28
C GLY A 9 -21.36 -38.99 21.94
N ASN A 10 -20.52 -39.15 20.93
CA ASN A 10 -19.69 -38.11 20.32
C ASN A 10 -20.57 -37.19 19.45
N ALA A 11 -20.61 -35.89 19.74
CA ALA A 11 -20.99 -34.81 18.82
C ALA A 11 -20.51 -33.49 19.46
N GLY A 12 -19.42 -32.86 19.05
CA GLY A 12 -19.16 -32.49 17.66
C GLY A 12 -20.11 -31.36 17.28
N GLY A 13 -19.88 -30.16 17.81
CA GLY A 13 -20.80 -29.04 17.61
C GLY A 13 -20.26 -27.70 18.10
N SER A 14 -19.06 -27.32 17.65
CA SER A 14 -18.58 -25.94 17.78
C SER A 14 -19.42 -25.04 16.88
N ASN A 15 -20.63 -24.67 17.33
CA ASN A 15 -21.42 -23.57 16.76
C ASN A 15 -20.81 -22.20 17.11
N ALA A 16 -19.48 -22.10 17.03
CA ALA A 16 -18.81 -20.82 17.02
C ALA A 16 -18.93 -20.30 15.60
N VAL A 17 -20.03 -19.61 15.30
CA VAL A 17 -20.05 -18.73 14.13
C VAL A 17 -18.94 -17.70 14.37
N PHE A 18 -17.80 -17.88 13.72
CA PHE A 18 -16.67 -16.97 13.85
C PHE A 18 -17.18 -15.56 13.51
N LEU A 19 -17.04 -14.59 14.43
CA LEU A 19 -17.43 -13.18 14.22
C LEU A 19 -16.88 -12.57 12.90
N GLU A 20 -15.86 -13.22 12.36
CA GLU A 20 -15.15 -12.96 11.11
C GLU A 20 -16.03 -13.14 9.87
N GLU A 21 -16.99 -14.07 9.93
CA GLU A 21 -17.94 -14.30 8.85
C GLU A 21 -19.13 -13.35 8.92
N LEU A 22 -19.48 -12.88 10.12
CA LEU A 22 -20.65 -12.04 10.37
C LEU A 22 -20.41 -10.54 10.15
N CYS A 23 -19.16 -10.06 10.23
CA CYS A 23 -18.83 -8.65 10.07
C CYS A 23 -18.09 -8.37 8.74
N PRO A 24 -18.75 -7.79 7.72
CA PRO A 24 -18.13 -7.45 6.44
C PRO A 24 -16.89 -6.55 6.58
N LYS A 25 -16.88 -5.63 7.55
CA LYS A 25 -15.74 -4.73 7.81
C LYS A 25 -14.51 -5.50 8.30
N LEU A 26 -14.71 -6.47 9.20
CA LEU A 26 -13.61 -7.30 9.71
C LEU A 26 -13.05 -8.21 8.61
N ARG A 27 -13.93 -8.80 7.79
CA ARG A 27 -13.55 -9.59 6.60
C ARG A 27 -12.72 -8.76 5.63
N ALA A 28 -13.18 -7.57 5.27
CA ALA A 28 -12.45 -6.66 4.38
C ALA A 28 -11.09 -6.24 4.97
N ARG A 29 -11.00 -5.96 6.28
CA ARG A 29 -9.73 -5.65 6.95
C ARG A 29 -8.74 -6.81 6.87
N ARG A 30 -9.19 -8.03 7.15
CA ARG A 30 -8.35 -9.25 7.11
C ARG A 30 -7.88 -9.56 5.70
N TRP A 31 -8.77 -9.43 4.72
CA TRP A 31 -8.43 -9.56 3.31
C TRP A 31 -7.36 -8.54 2.89
N ARG A 32 -7.50 -7.26 3.26
CA ARG A 32 -6.44 -6.27 2.99
C ARG A 32 -5.11 -6.63 3.68
N GLN A 33 -5.17 -7.17 4.89
CA GLN A 33 -3.97 -7.63 5.60
C GLN A 33 -3.30 -8.81 4.89
N SER A 34 -4.07 -9.77 4.34
CA SER A 34 -3.50 -10.92 3.62
C SER A 34 -2.77 -10.48 2.35
N LEU A 35 -3.28 -9.48 1.61
CA LEU A 35 -2.58 -8.91 0.44
C LEU A 35 -1.19 -8.40 0.80
N HIS A 36 -1.05 -7.69 1.93
CA HIS A 36 0.26 -7.24 2.41
C HIS A 36 1.16 -8.41 2.86
N GLN A 37 0.60 -9.49 3.38
CA GLN A 37 1.38 -10.65 3.81
C GLN A 37 2.00 -11.39 2.61
N HIS A 38 1.28 -11.53 1.49
CA HIS A 38 1.78 -12.19 0.29
C HIS A 38 3.05 -11.56 -0.31
N THR A 39 3.30 -10.28 -0.03
CA THR A 39 4.47 -9.55 -0.52
C THR A 39 5.46 -9.17 0.58
N ASN A 40 5.35 -9.77 1.78
CA ASN A 40 6.16 -9.40 2.94
C ASN A 40 6.11 -7.88 3.24
N ARG A 41 4.92 -7.29 3.14
CA ARG A 41 4.65 -5.85 3.31
C ARG A 41 5.47 -4.96 2.38
N ARG A 42 5.79 -5.46 1.18
CA ARG A 42 6.46 -4.69 0.13
C ARG A 42 5.48 -4.26 -0.95
N CYS A 43 5.69 -3.04 -1.44
CA CYS A 43 5.01 -2.47 -2.58
C CYS A 43 5.30 -3.33 -3.82
N ILE A 44 4.25 -3.76 -4.50
CA ILE A 44 4.38 -4.60 -5.70
C ILE A 44 5.15 -3.87 -6.81
N TYR A 45 5.09 -2.53 -6.85
CA TYR A 45 5.69 -1.68 -7.89
C TYR A 45 7.15 -1.30 -7.64
N CYS A 46 7.51 -0.84 -6.45
CA CYS A 46 8.87 -0.35 -6.18
C CYS A 46 9.65 -1.21 -5.18
N GLY A 47 9.02 -2.16 -4.51
CA GLY A 47 9.68 -3.00 -3.49
C GLY A 47 9.94 -2.33 -2.13
N CYS A 48 9.67 -1.02 -1.99
CA CYS A 48 9.65 -0.32 -0.69
C CYS A 48 8.50 -0.83 0.20
N ARG A 49 8.41 -0.36 1.44
CA ARG A 49 7.31 -0.70 2.35
C ARG A 49 5.95 -0.36 1.74
N SER A 50 4.96 -1.23 1.93
CA SER A 50 3.57 -1.00 1.51
C SER A 50 2.72 -0.50 2.66
N GLU A 51 1.97 0.57 2.45
CA GLU A 51 1.03 1.15 3.42
C GLU A 51 -0.43 1.08 2.97
N SER A 52 -0.66 0.86 1.67
CA SER A 52 -1.99 0.92 1.07
C SER A 52 -2.25 -0.26 0.14
N ILE A 53 -3.51 -0.42 -0.25
CA ILE A 53 -3.93 -1.32 -1.31
C ILE A 53 -4.34 -0.46 -2.49
N ASP A 54 -3.75 -0.72 -3.65
CA ASP A 54 -4.05 -0.08 -4.93
C ASP A 54 -4.89 -1.02 -5.81
N HIS A 55 -5.73 -0.44 -6.66
CA HIS A 55 -6.55 -1.13 -7.64
C HIS A 55 -5.84 -1.06 -9.00
N VAL A 56 -5.38 -2.21 -9.51
CA VAL A 56 -4.67 -2.35 -10.78
C VAL A 56 -5.49 -1.73 -11.93
N LEU A 57 -6.73 -2.19 -12.10
CA LEU A 57 -7.80 -1.47 -12.79
C LEU A 57 -8.45 -0.51 -11.78
N PRO A 58 -8.34 0.82 -11.97
CA PRO A 58 -8.86 1.81 -11.02
C PRO A 58 -10.36 1.65 -10.75
N LYS A 59 -10.80 2.00 -9.52
CA LYS A 59 -12.23 1.99 -9.17
C LYS A 59 -13.07 2.91 -10.04
N SER A 60 -12.54 4.08 -10.41
CA SER A 60 -13.20 5.03 -11.32
C SER A 60 -13.48 4.43 -12.70
N ARG A 61 -12.80 3.33 -13.06
CA ARG A 61 -12.98 2.56 -14.29
C ARG A 61 -13.63 1.18 -14.06
N GLY A 62 -14.32 1.00 -12.93
CA GLY A 62 -15.05 -0.24 -12.63
C GLY A 62 -14.20 -1.38 -12.04
N GLY A 63 -13.00 -1.09 -11.55
CA GLY A 63 -12.12 -2.08 -10.92
C GLY A 63 -12.73 -2.81 -9.72
N PRO A 64 -12.87 -4.15 -9.75
CA PRO A 64 -13.41 -4.92 -8.62
C PRO A 64 -12.42 -4.96 -7.44
N SER A 65 -12.92 -5.20 -6.23
CA SER A 65 -12.09 -5.40 -5.03
C SER A 65 -11.87 -6.89 -4.78
N VAL A 66 -11.05 -7.51 -5.64
CA VAL A 66 -10.68 -8.93 -5.63
C VAL A 66 -9.16 -9.07 -5.60
N ASN A 67 -8.64 -10.27 -5.31
CA ASN A 67 -7.19 -10.50 -5.17
C ASN A 67 -6.44 -10.09 -6.43
N GLU A 68 -6.97 -10.45 -7.60
CA GLU A 68 -6.36 -10.22 -8.90
C GLU A 68 -6.23 -8.73 -9.24
N ASN A 69 -7.13 -7.90 -8.70
CA ASN A 69 -7.16 -6.46 -8.98
C ASN A 69 -6.58 -5.61 -7.84
N CYS A 70 -6.40 -6.16 -6.65
CA CYS A 70 -5.95 -5.41 -5.49
C CYS A 70 -4.54 -5.82 -5.07
N VAL A 71 -3.62 -4.85 -5.10
CA VAL A 71 -2.19 -5.09 -4.84
C VAL A 71 -1.69 -4.22 -3.68
N PRO A 72 -0.74 -4.71 -2.87
CA PRO A 72 -0.08 -3.89 -1.86
C PRO A 72 0.82 -2.85 -2.54
N ALA A 73 0.64 -1.58 -2.18
CA ALA A 73 1.37 -0.45 -2.75
C ALA A 73 1.78 0.57 -1.68
N CYS A 74 2.92 1.22 -1.88
CA CYS A 74 3.27 2.39 -1.08
C CYS A 74 2.42 3.60 -1.48
N LEU A 75 2.25 4.55 -0.56
CA LEU A 75 1.45 5.76 -0.83
C LEU A 75 1.96 6.53 -2.06
N GLY A 76 3.28 6.63 -2.25
CA GLY A 76 3.87 7.35 -3.37
C GLY A 76 3.70 6.68 -4.74
N CYS A 77 3.66 5.34 -4.81
CA CYS A 77 3.35 4.65 -6.07
C CYS A 77 1.85 4.70 -6.36
N ASN A 78 1.03 4.42 -5.35
CA ASN A 78 -0.43 4.47 -5.47
C ASN A 78 -0.91 5.85 -5.95
N GLY A 79 -0.46 6.92 -5.30
CA GLY A 79 -0.81 8.29 -5.69
C GLY A 79 -0.31 8.69 -7.09
N ARG A 80 0.91 8.30 -7.48
CA ARG A 80 1.45 8.59 -8.83
C ARG A 80 0.77 7.80 -9.94
N LYS A 81 0.32 6.58 -9.66
CA LYS A 81 -0.45 5.79 -10.63
C LYS A 81 -1.83 6.41 -10.81
N GLY A 82 -2.52 6.68 -9.71
CA GLY A 82 -3.90 7.16 -9.71
C GLY A 82 -4.78 6.28 -10.62
N ASP A 83 -5.45 6.94 -11.56
CA ASP A 83 -6.37 6.30 -12.50
C ASP A 83 -5.72 5.83 -13.81
N SER A 84 -4.39 5.78 -13.86
CA SER A 84 -3.64 5.29 -15.02
C SER A 84 -3.72 3.76 -15.14
N GLU A 85 -3.61 3.27 -16.37
CA GLU A 85 -3.45 1.83 -16.63
C GLU A 85 -2.09 1.36 -16.08
N VAL A 86 -2.09 0.23 -15.37
CA VAL A 86 -0.97 -0.18 -14.52
C VAL A 86 0.33 -0.43 -15.30
N PHE A 87 0.27 -1.09 -16.46
CA PHE A 87 1.46 -1.56 -17.18
C PHE A 87 2.12 -0.41 -17.94
N SER A 88 1.32 0.44 -18.57
CA SER A 88 1.77 1.67 -19.22
C SER A 88 2.39 2.63 -18.21
N TRP A 89 1.74 2.85 -17.05
CA TRP A 89 2.31 3.67 -15.98
C TRP A 89 3.60 3.07 -15.42
N TYR A 90 3.61 1.77 -15.12
CA TYR A 90 4.75 1.10 -14.49
C TYR A 90 5.99 1.13 -15.39
N ARG A 91 5.81 0.95 -16.71
CA ARG A 91 6.89 1.03 -17.72
C ARG A 91 7.58 2.39 -17.77
N GLN A 92 6.89 3.46 -17.38
CA GLN A 92 7.43 4.82 -17.37
C GLN A 92 8.18 5.17 -16.06
N GLN A 93 8.18 4.27 -15.07
CA GLN A 93 8.81 4.56 -13.78
C GLN A 93 10.33 4.37 -13.82
N PRO A 94 11.10 5.19 -13.07
CA PRO A 94 12.56 5.08 -13.02
C PRO A 94 13.05 3.78 -12.36
N PHE A 95 12.18 3.11 -11.60
CA PHE A 95 12.45 1.82 -10.95
C PHE A 95 11.77 0.63 -11.67
N TYR A 96 11.50 0.77 -12.97
CA TYR A 96 10.97 -0.32 -13.78
C TYR A 96 11.91 -1.53 -13.77
N ASP A 97 11.38 -2.71 -13.46
CA ASP A 97 12.05 -4.00 -13.57
C ASP A 97 11.13 -4.95 -14.35
N PRO A 98 11.56 -5.52 -15.50
CA PRO A 98 10.74 -6.45 -16.27
C PRO A 98 10.32 -7.69 -15.45
N ARG A 99 11.12 -8.15 -14.49
CA ARG A 99 10.75 -9.28 -13.62
C ARG A 99 9.60 -8.92 -12.68
N ARG A 100 9.57 -7.67 -12.23
CA ARG A 100 8.48 -7.15 -11.41
C ARG A 100 7.23 -6.92 -12.26
N ALA A 101 7.37 -6.48 -13.51
CA ALA A 101 6.26 -6.43 -14.46
C ALA A 101 5.63 -7.81 -14.68
N MET A 102 6.46 -8.87 -14.79
CA MET A 102 5.97 -10.26 -14.84
C MET A 102 5.24 -10.65 -13.55
N ALA A 103 5.74 -10.24 -12.39
CA ALA A 103 5.06 -10.51 -11.12
C ALA A 103 3.68 -9.83 -11.03
N ILE A 104 3.57 -8.57 -11.48
CA ILE A 104 2.30 -7.84 -11.54
C ILE A 104 1.33 -8.56 -12.48
N ARG A 105 1.81 -9.03 -13.64
CA ARG A 105 1.00 -9.82 -14.58
C ARG A 105 0.50 -11.12 -13.96
N ALA A 106 1.40 -11.91 -13.37
CA ALA A 106 1.03 -13.15 -12.67
C ALA A 106 -0.02 -12.88 -11.57
N TRP A 107 0.14 -11.78 -10.82
CA TRP A 107 -0.84 -11.36 -9.83
C TRP A 107 -2.21 -11.09 -10.44
N THR A 108 -2.27 -10.31 -11.52
CA THR A 108 -3.53 -9.99 -12.22
C THR A 108 -4.21 -11.18 -12.88
N GLN A 109 -3.48 -12.28 -13.09
CA GLN A 109 -4.00 -13.53 -13.63
C GLN A 109 -4.43 -14.53 -12.55
N GLY A 110 -4.32 -14.17 -11.27
CA GLY A 110 -4.66 -15.06 -10.14
C GLY A 110 -3.54 -16.04 -9.77
N GLU A 111 -2.38 -15.95 -10.41
CA GLU A 111 -1.22 -16.82 -10.17
C GLU A 111 -0.40 -16.32 -8.97
N MET A 112 -1.04 -16.22 -7.80
CA MET A 112 -0.46 -15.63 -6.57
C MET A 112 0.88 -16.26 -6.19
N ALA A 113 0.99 -17.60 -6.28
CA ALA A 113 2.22 -18.31 -5.94
C ALA A 113 3.39 -17.92 -6.87
N LEU A 114 3.13 -17.79 -8.17
CA LEU A 114 4.12 -17.33 -9.14
C LEU A 114 4.49 -15.87 -8.88
N ALA A 115 3.50 -15.01 -8.64
CA ALA A 115 3.73 -13.60 -8.34
C ALA A 115 4.63 -13.42 -7.11
N THR A 116 4.34 -14.09 -6.00
CA THR A 116 5.16 -14.06 -4.79
C THR A 116 6.58 -14.58 -5.06
N ARG A 117 6.73 -15.67 -5.82
CA ARG A 117 8.05 -16.21 -6.19
C ARG A 117 8.85 -15.21 -7.02
N LEU A 118 8.25 -14.58 -8.03
CA LEU A 118 8.91 -13.57 -8.85
C LEU A 118 9.31 -12.34 -8.01
N LEU A 119 8.45 -11.88 -7.11
CA LEU A 119 8.76 -10.76 -6.21
C LEU A 119 9.93 -11.04 -5.29
N ALA A 120 10.08 -12.27 -4.80
CA ALA A 120 11.23 -12.66 -3.97
C ALA A 120 12.58 -12.56 -4.70
N TRP A 121 12.57 -12.62 -6.04
CA TRP A 121 13.76 -12.57 -6.89
C TRP A 121 14.04 -11.14 -7.41
N THR A 122 13.10 -10.22 -7.20
CA THR A 122 13.30 -8.80 -7.48
C THR A 122 13.98 -8.15 -6.27
N ALA A 123 15.21 -7.65 -6.45
CA ALA A 123 15.85 -6.85 -5.42
C ALA A 123 14.96 -5.62 -5.09
N PRO A 124 14.85 -5.19 -3.82
CA PRO A 124 14.46 -3.81 -3.56
C PRO A 124 15.51 -2.92 -4.24
N PRO A 125 15.12 -1.83 -4.92
CA PRO A 125 16.08 -0.97 -5.58
C PRO A 125 17.08 -0.49 -4.52
N ALA A 126 18.35 -0.86 -4.69
CA ALA A 126 19.45 -0.57 -3.77
C ALA A 126 19.84 0.93 -3.71
N SER A 127 18.90 1.83 -4.03
CA SER A 127 19.15 3.26 -4.20
C SER A 127 18.01 4.18 -3.72
N SER A 128 17.01 3.66 -2.98
CA SER A 128 15.97 4.53 -2.39
C SER A 128 16.21 4.72 -0.88
N PRO A 129 16.32 5.96 -0.36
CA PRO A 129 16.60 6.23 1.06
C PRO A 129 15.56 5.65 2.03
N ALA A 130 14.40 5.21 1.53
CA ALA A 130 13.37 4.52 2.31
C ALA A 130 13.71 3.06 2.69
N ALA A 131 14.62 2.39 1.96
CA ALA A 131 14.97 0.99 2.23
C ALA A 131 15.87 0.83 3.48
N ALA A 132 16.74 1.80 3.76
CA ALA A 132 17.62 1.79 4.94
C ALA A 132 16.86 1.99 6.26
N ALA A 133 15.75 2.74 6.24
CA ALA A 133 14.96 3.06 7.44
C ALA A 133 14.12 1.88 7.98
N SER A 134 13.89 0.83 7.19
CA SER A 134 13.05 -0.32 7.62
C SER A 134 13.83 -1.46 8.28
N LEU A 135 15.16 -1.33 8.45
CA LEU A 135 16.02 -2.34 9.08
C LEU A 135 16.50 -1.96 10.48
N ALA A 136 16.08 -0.81 11.02
CA ALA A 136 16.40 -0.45 12.40
C ALA A 136 15.55 -1.28 13.38
N PRO A 137 16.14 -1.98 14.36
CA PRO A 137 15.36 -2.59 15.44
C PRO A 137 14.62 -1.49 16.21
N GLU A 138 13.34 -1.69 16.51
CA GLU A 138 12.54 -0.75 17.30
C GLU A 138 13.22 -0.52 18.66
N GLY A 139 13.74 0.70 18.87
CA GLY A 139 14.35 1.11 20.14
C GLY A 139 13.31 1.18 21.26
N PRO A 140 13.74 1.08 22.54
CA PRO A 140 12.82 1.05 23.67
C PRO A 140 12.05 2.36 23.81
N LYS A 141 10.78 2.26 24.20
CA LYS A 141 9.85 3.39 24.38
C LYS A 141 10.40 4.40 25.39
N ALA A 142 10.44 5.67 24.97
CA ALA A 142 10.79 6.81 25.83
C ALA A 142 9.79 6.96 26.98
N GLY A 143 10.30 6.83 28.20
CA GLY A 143 9.52 6.88 29.43
C GLY A 143 10.33 7.31 30.65
N GLU A 144 11.39 8.10 30.50
CA GLU A 144 12.09 8.74 31.63
C GLU A 144 12.61 10.12 31.22
N ARG A 145 12.15 11.16 31.91
CA ARG A 145 12.72 12.51 31.86
C ARG A 145 13.53 12.75 33.13
N PRO A 146 14.79 13.18 33.05
CA PRO A 146 15.42 14.02 34.06
C PRO A 146 15.30 15.50 33.66
N GLY A 147 15.07 16.34 34.67
CA GLY A 147 14.78 17.77 34.54
C GLY A 147 15.99 18.70 34.44
N ASP A 148 15.61 19.97 34.30
CA ASP A 148 16.32 21.25 34.49
C ASP A 148 17.73 21.46 33.91
N HIS A 149 17.90 22.55 33.14
CA HIS A 149 18.50 23.78 33.67
C HIS A 149 18.50 24.91 32.62
N ASP A 150 18.24 26.11 33.12
CA ASP A 150 18.22 27.41 32.49
C ASP A 150 19.35 27.71 31.50
N LEU A 151 19.02 28.25 30.33
CA LEU A 151 19.89 29.21 29.64
C LEU A 151 19.06 30.34 28.99
N VAL A 152 19.38 31.54 29.44
CA VAL A 152 18.84 32.87 29.11
C VAL A 152 19.23 33.27 27.69
N ALA A 153 18.31 33.85 26.91
CA ALA A 153 18.61 34.50 25.63
C ALA A 153 18.05 35.93 25.60
N LEU A 154 18.94 36.90 25.37
CA LEU A 154 18.68 38.33 25.16
C LEU A 154 18.27 38.63 23.69
N PRO A 155 17.62 39.78 23.42
CA PRO A 155 17.01 40.10 22.13
C PRO A 155 17.99 40.81 21.17
N GLN A 156 17.80 40.62 19.86
CA GLN A 156 18.43 41.42 18.82
C GLN A 156 17.42 41.95 17.80
N ALA A 157 17.84 43.04 17.18
CA ALA A 157 17.08 44.15 16.65
C ALA A 157 16.56 43.98 15.21
N SER A 158 15.82 45.02 14.86
CA SER A 158 15.06 45.44 13.69
C SER A 158 15.78 45.58 12.34
N GLU A 159 14.95 45.98 11.36
CA GLU A 159 15.24 46.53 10.02
C GLU A 159 15.34 45.44 8.93
N GLY A 160 14.57 45.42 7.85
CA GLY A 160 13.84 46.45 7.11
C GLY A 160 14.25 46.29 5.64
N ALA A 161 13.29 46.11 4.72
CA ALA A 161 13.35 46.50 3.30
C ALA A 161 12.29 45.78 2.45
N GLU A 162 11.54 46.61 1.73
CA GLU A 162 10.46 46.32 0.81
C GLU A 162 10.98 45.85 -0.56
N ALA A 163 10.20 45.03 -1.28
CA ALA A 163 10.25 44.93 -2.74
C ALA A 163 8.97 44.29 -3.30
N GLU A 164 8.08 45.13 -3.81
CA GLU A 164 6.97 44.78 -4.71
C GLU A 164 7.48 44.31 -6.09
N ALA A 165 6.84 43.28 -6.66
CA ALA A 165 6.77 43.05 -8.11
C ALA A 165 5.57 42.14 -8.48
N PRO A 166 5.02 42.25 -9.70
CA PRO A 166 3.57 42.17 -9.92
C PRO A 166 3.03 40.81 -10.38
N HIS A 167 1.71 40.70 -10.20
CA HIS A 167 0.79 39.72 -10.78
C HIS A 167 1.06 39.42 -12.27
N GLN A 168 1.27 38.14 -12.59
CA GLN A 168 1.07 37.60 -13.93
C GLN A 168 -0.03 36.55 -13.91
N THR A 169 -1.15 36.91 -14.51
CA THR A 169 -2.22 36.00 -14.93
C THR A 169 -1.74 35.18 -16.12
N ARG A 170 -1.78 33.85 -16.00
CA ARG A 170 -1.67 32.95 -17.16
C ARG A 170 -2.97 32.17 -17.32
N GLN A 171 -3.68 32.55 -18.38
CA GLN A 171 -4.70 31.72 -19.03
C GLN A 171 -3.99 30.60 -19.80
N ALA A 172 -4.49 29.37 -19.69
CA ALA A 172 -4.30 28.29 -20.66
C ALA A 172 -5.48 27.31 -20.46
N ALA A 173 -6.51 27.39 -21.30
CA ALA A 173 -6.66 26.60 -22.53
C ALA A 173 -6.80 25.10 -22.22
N GLY A 174 -8.06 24.63 -22.17
CA GLY A 174 -8.39 23.22 -22.02
C GLY A 174 -8.11 22.43 -23.30
N PRO A 175 -7.73 21.15 -23.21
CA PRO A 175 -7.60 20.31 -24.39
C PRO A 175 -8.96 19.73 -24.83
N LEU A 176 -9.32 20.10 -26.06
CA LEU A 176 -10.35 19.48 -26.88
C LEU A 176 -9.87 18.09 -27.31
N TRP A 177 -10.45 17.01 -26.77
CA TRP A 177 -10.37 15.70 -27.41
C TRP A 177 -11.70 15.40 -28.11
N ARG A 178 -11.72 15.67 -29.42
CA ARG A 178 -12.69 15.11 -30.36
C ARG A 178 -12.17 13.74 -30.79
N TRP A 179 -12.91 12.67 -30.52
CA TRP A 179 -12.72 11.41 -31.25
C TRP A 179 -13.45 11.52 -32.59
N GLN A 180 -12.69 11.58 -33.67
CA GLN A 180 -13.21 11.22 -34.99
C GLN A 180 -13.05 9.70 -35.15
N MET A 181 -14.18 9.05 -35.35
CA MET A 181 -14.27 7.65 -35.74
C MET A 181 -13.91 7.53 -37.22
N ALA A 182 -12.91 6.69 -37.50
CA ALA A 182 -12.71 5.98 -38.76
C ALA A 182 -12.24 4.57 -38.32
N ALA A 183 -12.79 3.45 -38.76
CA ALA A 183 -13.65 3.15 -39.90
C ALA A 183 -14.71 2.10 -39.50
#